data_AF-A0A8B9LS96-F1
#
_entry.id   AF-A0A8B9LS96-F1
#
_cell.length_a   1.000
_cell.length_b   1.000
_cell.length_c   1.000
_cell.angle_alpha   90.00
_cell.angle_beta   90.00
_cell.angle_gamma   90.00
#
_symmetry.space_group_name_H-M   'P 1'
#
loop_
_entity.id
_entity.type
_entity.pdbx_description
1 polymer ?
#
loop_
_entity_poly.entity_id
_entity_poly.type
_entity_poly.pdbx_seq_one_letter_code
_entity_poly.pdbx_strand_id
1 'polypeptide(L)'
;MESPKIANLLALMDKTGYGMVQENGQRKFGGPPPDWEGPPPPRGCEIFVGKIPRDMYEDELVPLFERAGCIYEFRLMMEFSGENRGYAFVRYTTPEAAQQAIYLLDHYEIRPGKFIGVCVSLNNCRLFIGSIPKDMKKEEIQEEMMKVSDLEVRRESFGFIYLW
;
A
#
# COMPACT_ATOMS: atom_id res chain seq x y z
N MET A 1 23.32 -22.27 9.07
CA MET A 1 22.00 -22.17 9.75
C MET A 1 21.22 -21.12 9.00
N GLU A 2 20.25 -21.54 8.19
CA GLU A 2 19.36 -20.61 7.50
C GLU A 2 18.47 -19.90 8.55
N SER A 3 18.29 -18.59 8.40
CA SER A 3 17.49 -17.81 9.34
C SER A 3 16.02 -18.26 9.24
N PRO A 4 15.31 -18.54 10.36
CA PRO A 4 13.91 -18.96 10.35
C PRO A 4 13.00 -18.05 9.53
N LYS A 5 13.34 -16.75 9.49
CA LYS A 5 12.63 -15.74 8.69
C LYS A 5 12.72 -16.00 7.18
N ILE A 6 13.86 -16.46 6.68
CA ILE A 6 14.05 -16.77 5.25
C ILE A 6 13.25 -18.03 4.88
N ALA A 7 13.24 -19.04 5.75
CA ALA A 7 12.47 -20.26 5.53
C ALA A 7 10.95 -19.98 5.50
N ASN A 8 10.43 -19.17 6.43
CA ASN A 8 9.03 -18.76 6.45
C ASN A 8 8.65 -17.94 5.21
N LEU A 9 9.56 -17.08 4.75
CA LEU A 9 9.36 -16.27 3.55
C LEU A 9 9.25 -17.13 2.29
N LEU A 10 10.17 -18.09 2.12
CA LEU A 10 10.16 -19.03 1.00
C LEU A 10 8.90 -19.90 1.03
N ALA A 11 8.49 -20.38 2.21
CA ALA A 11 7.25 -21.15 2.34
C ALA A 11 6.00 -20.33 1.99
N LEU A 12 5.97 -19.03 2.32
CA LEU A 12 4.89 -18.12 1.93
C LEU A 12 4.86 -17.92 0.41
N MET A 13 6.01 -17.73 -0.22
CA MET A 13 6.13 -17.59 -1.68
C MET A 13 5.68 -18.86 -2.41
N ASP A 14 6.13 -20.03 -1.97
CA ASP A 14 5.74 -21.32 -2.56
C ASP A 14 4.25 -21.62 -2.38
N LYS A 15 3.69 -21.28 -1.20
CA LYS A 15 2.27 -21.51 -0.90
C LYS A 15 1.34 -20.62 -1.74
N THR A 16 1.73 -19.37 -1.94
CA THR A 16 0.84 -18.36 -2.52
C THR A 16 1.10 -18.08 -4.01
N GLY A 17 2.26 -18.48 -4.53
CA GLY A 17 2.70 -18.20 -5.90
C GLY A 17 3.03 -16.71 -6.13
N TYR A 18 3.02 -15.87 -5.09
CA TYR A 18 3.32 -14.45 -5.21
C TYR A 18 4.83 -14.20 -5.24
N GLY A 19 5.24 -13.33 -6.17
CA GLY A 19 6.58 -12.76 -6.18
C GLY A 19 6.79 -11.75 -5.05
N MET A 20 8.05 -11.57 -4.65
CA MET A 20 8.46 -10.47 -3.79
C MET A 20 9.45 -9.58 -4.52
N VAL A 21 9.17 -8.28 -4.53
CA VAL A 21 10.01 -7.28 -5.19
C VAL A 21 10.39 -6.21 -4.16
N GLN A 22 11.69 -5.97 -4.01
CA GLN A 22 12.19 -4.86 -3.21
C GLN A 22 12.63 -3.70 -4.13
N GLU A 23 11.96 -2.55 -4.03
CA GLU A 23 12.22 -1.36 -4.84
C GLU A 23 12.18 -0.11 -3.96
N ASN A 24 13.16 0.80 -4.10
CA ASN A 24 13.13 2.16 -3.53
C ASN A 24 12.72 2.26 -2.04
N GLY A 25 13.17 1.31 -1.20
CA GLY A 25 12.78 1.28 0.22
C GLY A 25 11.37 0.75 0.47
N GLN A 26 10.84 -0.08 -0.42
CA GLN A 26 9.58 -0.80 -0.26
C GLN A 26 9.80 -2.28 -0.55
N ARG A 27 9.19 -3.17 0.25
CA ARG A 27 9.05 -4.59 -0.05
C ARG A 27 7.60 -4.83 -0.47
N LYS A 28 7.42 -5.23 -1.71
CA LYS A 28 6.11 -5.56 -2.28
C LYS A 28 5.98 -7.08 -2.34
N PHE A 29 4.89 -7.58 -1.78
CA PHE A 29 4.45 -8.96 -1.90
C PHE A 29 3.21 -9.00 -2.79
N GLY A 30 3.28 -9.81 -3.82
CA GLY A 30 2.23 -9.98 -4.81
C GLY A 30 2.20 -8.92 -5.90
N GLY A 31 0.99 -8.66 -6.39
CA GLY A 31 0.72 -7.92 -7.62
C GLY A 31 0.66 -8.82 -8.86
N PRO A 32 -0.43 -8.68 -9.63
CA PRO A 32 -1.71 -9.40 -9.42
C PRO A 32 -1.56 -10.87 -8.96
N PRO A 33 -2.56 -11.47 -8.29
CA PRO A 33 -2.61 -12.92 -8.04
C PRO A 33 -2.33 -13.75 -9.30
N PRO A 34 -1.67 -14.92 -9.20
CA PRO A 34 -1.39 -15.75 -10.37
C PRO A 34 -2.62 -16.06 -11.23
N ASP A 35 -3.79 -16.18 -10.61
CA ASP A 35 -5.08 -16.44 -11.28
C ASP A 35 -5.90 -15.16 -11.57
N TRP A 36 -5.32 -13.97 -11.42
CA TRP A 36 -6.03 -12.72 -11.61
C TRP A 36 -5.86 -12.17 -13.03
N GLU A 37 -6.90 -12.35 -13.84
CA GLU A 37 -6.98 -11.82 -15.22
C GLU A 37 -7.72 -10.47 -15.32
N GLY A 38 -8.20 -9.94 -14.19
CA GLY A 38 -9.00 -8.71 -14.13
C GLY A 38 -8.18 -7.41 -14.09
N PRO A 39 -8.82 -6.24 -14.28
CA PRO A 39 -8.19 -4.96 -14.00
C PRO A 39 -7.76 -4.87 -12.52
N PRO A 40 -6.82 -3.97 -12.17
CA PRO A 40 -6.44 -3.77 -10.78
C PRO A 40 -7.65 -3.36 -9.92
N PRO A 41 -7.70 -3.76 -8.64
CA PRO A 41 -8.83 -3.46 -7.75
C PRO A 41 -9.14 -1.95 -7.71
N PRO A 42 -10.43 -1.57 -7.67
CA PRO A 42 -10.84 -0.17 -7.69
C PRO A 42 -10.43 0.57 -6.40
N ARG A 43 -10.64 1.89 -6.39
CA ARG A 43 -10.43 2.70 -5.17
C ARG A 43 -11.27 2.15 -4.01
N GLY A 44 -10.76 2.28 -2.79
CA GLY A 44 -11.40 1.74 -1.58
C GLY A 44 -11.03 0.29 -1.23
N CYS A 45 -10.26 -0.40 -2.08
CA CYS A 45 -9.74 -1.74 -1.77
C CYS A 45 -8.40 -1.72 -1.01
N GLU A 46 -7.86 -0.54 -0.68
CA GLU A 46 -6.56 -0.40 -0.03
C GLU A 46 -6.73 0.14 1.40
N ILE A 47 -5.99 -0.44 2.34
CA ILE A 47 -5.89 -0.01 3.73
C ILE A 47 -4.48 0.46 4.06
N PHE A 48 -4.40 1.42 4.97
CA PHE A 48 -3.16 1.80 5.62
C PHE A 48 -3.04 1.08 6.96
N VAL A 49 -1.86 0.53 7.22
CA VAL A 49 -1.52 -0.15 8.47
C VAL A 49 -0.36 0.59 9.11
N GLY A 50 -0.57 1.12 10.31
CA GLY A 50 0.45 1.84 11.08
C GLY A 50 0.79 1.16 12.40
N LYS A 51 1.81 1.71 13.08
CA LYS A 51 2.31 1.23 14.38
C LYS A 51 2.83 -0.22 14.34
N ILE A 52 3.30 -0.65 13.19
CA ILE A 52 3.91 -1.97 13.01
C ILE A 52 5.24 -2.01 13.78
N PRO A 53 5.50 -3.04 14.61
CA PRO A 53 6.81 -3.22 15.23
C PRO A 53 7.93 -3.35 14.18
N ARG A 54 9.08 -2.73 14.42
CA ARG A 54 10.20 -2.64 13.45
C ARG A 54 10.82 -3.98 13.04
N ASP A 55 10.54 -5.02 13.82
CA ASP A 55 11.09 -6.36 13.68
C ASP A 55 10.10 -7.37 13.08
N MET A 56 8.90 -6.90 12.72
CA MET A 56 7.88 -7.65 11.98
C MET A 56 7.96 -7.40 10.48
N TYR A 57 7.76 -8.44 9.67
CA TYR A 57 7.86 -8.35 8.22
C TYR A 57 6.69 -9.06 7.55
N GLU A 58 6.72 -9.13 6.22
CA GLU A 58 5.65 -9.73 5.42
C GLU A 58 5.32 -11.19 5.80
N ASP A 59 6.28 -11.97 6.31
CA ASP A 59 6.06 -13.35 6.74
C ASP A 59 5.07 -13.46 7.92
N GLU A 60 5.07 -12.49 8.82
CA GLU A 60 4.13 -12.41 9.95
C GLU A 60 2.87 -11.59 9.59
N LEU A 61 3.03 -10.54 8.78
CA LEU A 61 1.96 -9.58 8.48
C LEU A 61 0.99 -10.10 7.42
N VAL A 62 1.48 -10.73 6.35
CA VAL A 62 0.62 -11.23 5.25
C VAL A 62 -0.41 -12.22 5.78
N PRO A 63 -0.05 -13.28 6.55
CA PRO A 63 -1.04 -14.22 7.08
C PRO A 63 -2.06 -13.58 8.02
N LEU A 64 -1.70 -12.50 8.71
CA LEU A 64 -2.62 -11.76 9.58
C LEU A 64 -3.69 -11.03 8.74
N PHE A 65 -3.28 -10.35 7.66
CA PHE A 65 -4.18 -9.61 6.78
C PHE A 65 -5.00 -10.52 5.86
N GLU A 66 -4.47 -11.71 5.50
CA GLU A 66 -5.22 -12.71 4.74
C GLU A 66 -6.51 -13.17 5.45
N ARG A 67 -6.58 -13.03 6.78
CA ARG A 67 -7.80 -13.35 7.56
C ARG A 67 -9.01 -12.49 7.20
N ALA A 68 -8.78 -11.29 6.64
CA ALA A 68 -9.85 -10.39 6.22
C ALA A 68 -10.31 -10.65 4.78
N GLY A 69 -9.43 -11.18 3.92
CA GLY A 69 -9.74 -11.51 2.54
C GLY A 69 -8.50 -11.71 1.68
N CYS A 70 -8.71 -11.90 0.37
CA CYS A 70 -7.64 -12.12 -0.59
C CYS A 70 -6.84 -10.81 -0.81
N ILE A 71 -5.55 -10.87 -0.50
CA ILE A 71 -4.62 -9.76 -0.72
C ILE A 71 -4.23 -9.75 -2.19
N TYR A 72 -4.44 -8.62 -2.85
CA TYR A 72 -3.97 -8.36 -4.21
C TYR A 72 -2.50 -7.90 -4.21
N GLU A 73 -2.15 -7.01 -3.29
CA GLU A 73 -0.79 -6.48 -3.13
C GLU A 73 -0.56 -6.05 -1.68
N PHE A 74 0.58 -6.43 -1.11
CA PHE A 74 1.03 -5.95 0.19
C PHE A 74 2.33 -5.17 0.03
N ARG A 75 2.42 -3.97 0.60
CA ARG A 75 3.60 -3.10 0.50
C ARG A 75 4.07 -2.69 1.89
N LEU A 76 5.21 -3.24 2.33
CA LEU A 76 5.88 -2.84 3.56
C LEU A 76 6.94 -1.77 3.25
N MET A 77 6.88 -0.66 3.97
CA MET A 77 7.85 0.42 3.84
C MET A 77 9.09 0.09 4.66
N MET A 78 10.25 0.20 4.04
CA MET A 78 11.54 -0.22 4.58
C MET A 78 12.51 0.96 4.61
N GLU A 79 13.38 0.95 5.62
CA GLU A 79 14.51 1.87 5.70
C GLU A 79 15.74 1.25 5.03
N PHE A 80 16.71 2.09 4.63
CA PHE A 80 17.98 1.61 4.09
C PHE A 80 18.79 0.76 5.10
N SER A 81 18.50 0.89 6.40
CA SER A 81 19.09 0.05 7.45
C SER A 81 18.57 -1.40 7.46
N GLY A 82 17.49 -1.71 6.73
CA GLY A 82 16.84 -3.02 6.71
C GLY A 82 15.73 -3.19 7.76
N GLU A 83 15.47 -2.20 8.60
CA GLU A 83 14.28 -2.15 9.46
C GLU A 83 13.05 -1.70 8.66
N ASN A 84 11.86 -2.11 9.08
CA ASN A 84 10.64 -1.52 8.52
C ASN A 84 10.40 -0.10 9.11
N ARG A 85 9.67 0.73 8.37
CA ARG A 85 9.32 2.11 8.76
C ARG A 85 8.11 2.20 9.70
N GLY A 86 7.58 1.06 10.17
CA GLY A 86 6.45 0.98 11.08
C GLY A 86 5.08 1.14 10.42
N TYR A 87 5.01 1.09 9.09
CA TYR A 87 3.75 1.12 8.36
C TYR A 87 3.81 0.34 7.04
N ALA A 88 2.65 -0.09 6.59
CA ALA A 88 2.43 -0.85 5.36
C ALA A 88 1.12 -0.44 4.69
N PHE A 89 0.98 -0.79 3.42
CA PHE A 89 -0.27 -0.71 2.67
C PHE A 89 -0.70 -2.10 2.25
N VAL A 90 -1.98 -2.40 2.40
CA VAL A 90 -2.54 -3.69 1.97
C VAL A 90 -3.68 -3.40 1.01
N ARG A 91 -3.55 -3.86 -0.22
CA ARG A 91 -4.60 -3.80 -1.24
C ARG A 91 -5.24 -5.18 -1.33
N TYR A 92 -6.55 -5.22 -1.15
CA TYR A 92 -7.38 -6.41 -1.33
C TYR A 92 -7.94 -6.45 -2.74
N THR A 93 -8.45 -7.62 -3.13
CA THR A 93 -9.17 -7.80 -4.39
C THR A 93 -10.56 -7.13 -4.39
N THR A 94 -11.14 -6.92 -3.21
CA THR A 94 -12.50 -6.39 -3.03
C THR A 94 -12.55 -5.31 -1.94
N PRO A 95 -13.39 -4.26 -2.07
CA PRO A 95 -13.53 -3.22 -1.04
C PRO A 95 -14.14 -3.74 0.26
N GLU A 96 -14.97 -4.79 0.19
CA GLU A 96 -15.55 -5.43 1.38
C GLU A 96 -14.46 -6.04 2.26
N ALA A 97 -13.46 -6.72 1.66
CA ALA A 97 -12.31 -7.25 2.39
C ALA A 97 -11.46 -6.15 3.04
N ALA A 98 -11.30 -5.00 2.38
CA ALA A 98 -10.61 -3.85 2.95
C ALA A 98 -11.35 -3.31 4.19
N GLN A 99 -12.66 -3.17 4.10
CA GLN A 99 -13.48 -2.72 5.24
C GLN A 99 -13.47 -3.75 6.38
N GLN A 100 -13.52 -5.04 6.03
CA GLN A 100 -13.43 -6.13 7.00
C GLN A 100 -12.08 -6.13 7.72
N ALA A 101 -10.99 -5.85 7.00
CA ALA A 101 -9.67 -5.74 7.61
C ALA A 101 -9.59 -4.62 8.64
N ILE A 102 -10.19 -3.46 8.36
CA ILE A 102 -10.28 -2.36 9.32
C ILE A 102 -11.07 -2.82 10.56
N TYR A 103 -12.23 -3.44 10.36
CA TYR A 103 -13.07 -3.89 11.47
C TYR A 103 -12.38 -4.94 12.36
N LEU A 104 -11.65 -5.87 11.75
CA LEU A 104 -11.01 -6.99 12.46
C LEU A 104 -9.66 -6.63 13.09
N LEU A 105 -8.89 -5.76 12.43
CA LEU A 105 -7.47 -5.56 12.72
C LEU A 105 -7.14 -4.16 13.25
N ASP A 106 -8.07 -3.22 13.22
CA ASP A 106 -7.85 -1.94 13.89
C ASP A 106 -7.76 -2.14 15.41
N HIS A 107 -6.76 -1.51 16.03
CA HIS A 107 -6.39 -1.71 17.44
C HIS A 107 -6.07 -3.17 17.81
N TYR A 108 -5.70 -4.02 16.85
CA TYR A 108 -5.32 -5.40 17.13
C TYR A 108 -3.96 -5.48 17.83
N GLU A 109 -3.91 -6.27 18.90
CA GLU A 109 -2.66 -6.55 19.62
C GLU A 109 -1.81 -7.56 18.83
N ILE A 110 -0.85 -7.04 18.07
CA ILE A 110 0.01 -7.88 17.23
C ILE A 110 1.13 -8.54 18.03
N ARG A 111 1.56 -7.91 19.12
CA ARG A 111 2.53 -8.41 20.09
C ARG A 111 2.18 -7.88 21.47
N PRO A 112 2.66 -8.50 22.57
CA PRO A 112 2.36 -8.04 23.93
C PRO A 112 2.62 -6.53 24.11
N GLY A 113 1.56 -5.76 24.33
CA GLY A 113 1.61 -4.30 24.48
C GLY A 113 1.85 -3.49 23.20
N LYS A 114 1.74 -4.10 22.01
CA LYS A 114 1.88 -3.44 20.71
C LYS A 114 0.61 -3.62 19.90
N PHE A 115 -0.04 -2.49 19.62
CA PHE A 115 -1.30 -2.43 18.88
C PHE A 115 -1.08 -1.78 17.53
N ILE A 116 -1.52 -2.45 16.46
CA ILE A 116 -1.54 -1.86 15.12
C ILE A 116 -2.76 -0.96 14.95
N GLY A 117 -2.62 0.06 14.10
CA GLY A 117 -3.76 0.87 13.67
C GLY A 117 -4.05 0.57 12.20
N VAL A 118 -5.32 0.35 11.86
CA VAL A 118 -5.75 0.05 10.50
C VAL A 118 -6.84 1.03 10.09
N CYS A 119 -6.64 1.73 8.98
CA CYS A 119 -7.64 2.66 8.46
C CYS A 119 -7.72 2.59 6.93
N VAL A 120 -8.76 3.17 6.36
CA VAL A 120 -8.91 3.29 4.90
C VAL A 120 -7.69 4.01 4.34
N SER A 121 -7.05 3.44 3.32
CA SER A 121 -6.00 4.16 2.60
C SER A 121 -6.66 5.29 1.84
N LEU A 122 -6.40 6.52 2.28
CA LEU A 122 -6.66 7.69 1.48
C LEU A 122 -5.65 7.62 0.34
N ASN A 123 -6.07 7.11 -0.82
CA ASN A 123 -5.26 7.04 -2.04
C ASN A 123 -4.74 8.44 -2.36
N ASN A 124 -3.59 8.81 -1.79
CA ASN A 124 -2.82 9.97 -2.18
C ASN A 124 -2.20 9.62 -3.54
N CYS A 125 -3.02 9.64 -4.58
CA CYS A 125 -2.60 9.60 -5.96
C CYS A 125 -1.89 10.91 -6.27
N ARG A 126 -0.68 11.07 -5.72
CA ARG A 126 0.18 12.22 -6.02
C ARG A 126 0.66 12.06 -7.46
N LEU A 127 -0.10 12.59 -8.39
CA LEU A 127 0.29 12.65 -9.80
C LEU A 127 1.31 13.77 -9.97
N PHE A 128 2.53 13.40 -10.35
CA PHE A 128 3.54 14.35 -10.76
C PHE A 128 3.41 14.61 -12.25
N ILE A 129 3.06 15.84 -12.62
CA ILE A 129 3.05 16.28 -14.02
C ILE A 129 4.31 17.11 -14.24
N GLY A 130 5.31 16.50 -14.85
CA GLY A 130 6.45 17.22 -15.41
C GLY A 130 6.05 17.97 -16.68
N SER A 131 6.78 19.03 -17.03
CA SER A 131 6.62 19.77 -18.30
C SER A 131 5.31 20.55 -18.47
N ILE A 132 4.74 21.08 -17.38
CA ILE A 132 3.68 22.09 -17.48
C ILE A 132 4.29 23.37 -18.08
N PRO A 133 3.80 23.87 -19.23
CA PRO A 133 4.26 25.13 -19.80
C PRO A 133 4.13 26.29 -18.80
N LYS A 134 5.13 27.18 -18.72
CA LYS A 134 5.17 28.26 -17.71
C LYS A 134 4.03 29.29 -17.88
N ASP A 135 3.42 29.31 -19.05
CA ASP A 135 2.32 30.15 -19.49
C ASP A 135 0.94 29.54 -19.18
N MET A 136 0.87 28.25 -18.85
CA MET A 136 -0.38 27.58 -18.51
C MET A 136 -0.82 27.95 -17.09
N LYS A 137 -2.05 28.45 -16.97
CA LYS A 137 -2.62 28.89 -15.69
C LYS A 137 -3.19 27.73 -14.90
N LYS A 138 -3.28 27.90 -13.57
CA LYS A 138 -3.79 26.87 -12.64
C LYS A 138 -5.19 26.40 -13.03
N GLU A 139 -6.03 27.34 -13.43
CA GLU A 139 -7.44 27.09 -13.76
C GLU A 139 -7.59 26.18 -14.98
N GLU A 140 -6.71 26.36 -15.98
CA GLU A 140 -6.69 25.56 -17.21
C GLU A 140 -6.18 24.14 -16.95
N ILE A 141 -5.14 23.99 -16.12
CA ILE A 141 -4.64 22.69 -15.68
C ILE A 141 -5.69 21.92 -14.87
N GLN A 142 -6.44 22.64 -14.03
CA GLN A 142 -7.52 22.07 -13.23
C GLN A 142 -8.70 21.61 -14.10
N GLU A 143 -9.08 22.40 -15.11
CA GLU A 143 -10.14 22.03 -16.03
C GLU A 143 -9.76 20.79 -16.86
N GLU A 144 -8.53 20.74 -17.37
CA GLU A 144 -8.04 19.58 -18.13
C GLU A 144 -7.93 18.32 -17.26
N MET A 145 -7.50 18.45 -16.00
CA MET A 145 -7.45 17.33 -15.06
C MET A 145 -8.84 16.82 -14.64
N MET A 146 -9.82 17.72 -14.50
CA MET A 146 -11.22 17.36 -14.23
C MET A 146 -11.86 16.56 -15.38
N LYS A 147 -11.44 16.77 -16.62
CA LYS A 147 -11.93 16.00 -17.78
C LYS A 147 -11.54 14.53 -17.73
N VAL A 148 -10.50 14.17 -16.96
CA VAL A 148 -9.92 12.82 -16.91
C VAL A 148 -10.12 12.14 -15.55
N SER A 149 -10.39 12.91 -14.47
CA SER A 149 -10.61 12.38 -13.12
C SER A 149 -11.21 13.41 -12.14
N ASP A 150 -11.94 12.97 -11.10
CA ASP A 150 -12.44 13.83 -9.99
C ASP A 150 -11.34 14.26 -8.98
N LEU A 151 -10.15 14.67 -9.47
CA LEU A 151 -9.02 15.04 -8.60
C LEU A 151 -9.01 16.54 -8.26
N GLU A 152 -8.68 16.90 -7.02
CA GLU A 152 -8.54 18.30 -6.58
C GLU A 152 -7.09 18.79 -6.73
N VAL A 153 -6.90 19.91 -7.44
CA VAL A 153 -5.59 20.50 -7.70
C VAL A 153 -5.20 21.52 -6.62
N ARG A 154 -4.12 21.25 -5.86
CA ARG A 154 -3.50 22.21 -4.93
C ARG A 154 -2.09 22.60 -5.37
N ARG A 155 -1.82 23.92 -5.41
CA ARG A 155 -0.52 24.50 -5.78
C ARG A 155 0.19 24.97 -4.51
N GLU A 156 1.46 24.58 -4.33
CA GLU A 156 2.34 25.17 -3.31
C GLU A 156 3.40 26.07 -3.94
N SER A 157 3.95 26.97 -3.12
CA SER A 157 4.78 28.14 -3.48
C SER A 157 6.08 27.85 -4.25
N PHE A 158 6.39 26.59 -4.58
CA PHE A 158 7.60 26.18 -5.28
C PHE A 158 7.36 25.64 -6.71
N GLY A 159 6.19 25.90 -7.30
CA GLY A 159 5.94 25.54 -8.71
C GLY A 159 5.59 24.07 -8.93
N PHE A 160 5.25 23.35 -7.86
CA PHE A 160 4.73 21.99 -7.94
C PHE A 160 3.21 22.01 -7.79
N ILE A 161 2.54 21.23 -8.63
CA ILE A 161 1.11 21.00 -8.54
C ILE A 161 0.91 19.59 -7.99
N TYR A 162 0.15 19.49 -6.91
CA TYR A 162 -0.25 18.22 -6.31
C TYR A 162 -1.74 18.00 -6.59
N LEU A 163 -2.05 16.81 -7.07
CA LEU A 163 -3.41 16.31 -7.22
C LEU A 163 -3.71 15.41 -6.01
N TRP A 164 -4.87 15.61 -5.41
CA TRP A 164 -5.42 14.81 -4.31
C TRP A 164 -6.65 14.07 -4.82
#